data_AF-A0A7Y0F268-F1
#
_entry.id   AF-A0A7Y0F268-F1
#
_cell.length_a   1.000
_cell.length_b   1.000
_cell.length_c   1.000
_cell.angle_alpha   90.00
_cell.angle_beta   90.00
_cell.angle_gamma   90.00
#
_symmetry.space_group_name_H-M   'P 1'
#
loop_
_entity.id
_entity.type
_entity.pdbx_description
1 polymer ?
#
loop_
_entity_poly.entity_id
_entity_poly.type
_entity_poly.pdbx_seq_one_letter_code
_entity_poly.pdbx_strand_id
1 'polypeptide(L)'
;MSQYLGGIVEALKAAPGNGANPNDVETIRFYGELGNDIPSSQLPNLLVAIAHATRAVSENADAKSRFSAAKGFAYVKEAQNAIMDTLDEASEALVEKRG
;
A
#
# COMPACT_ATOMS: atom_id res chain seq x y z
N MET A 1 2.79 8.73 -4.45
CA MET A 1 2.67 7.46 -3.70
C MET A 1 2.90 7.57 -2.19
N SER A 2 3.94 8.29 -1.73
CA SER A 2 4.32 8.38 -0.29
C SER A 2 3.17 8.70 0.67
N GLN A 3 2.37 9.74 0.38
CA GLN A 3 1.25 10.15 1.24
C GLN A 3 0.21 9.04 1.46
N TYR A 4 -0.02 8.16 0.47
CA TYR A 4 -1.00 7.09 0.56
C TYR A 4 -0.48 5.93 1.39
N LEU A 5 0.78 5.54 1.18
CA LEU A 5 1.43 4.49 1.96
C LEU A 5 1.57 4.90 3.44
N GLY A 6 1.96 6.15 3.70
CA GLY A 6 1.96 6.72 5.05
C GLY A 6 0.56 6.72 5.68
N GLY A 7 -0.47 7.10 4.90
CA GLY A 7 -1.86 7.06 5.32
C GLY A 7 -2.34 5.65 5.73
N ILE A 8 -1.93 4.61 5.00
CA ILE A 8 -2.23 3.21 5.36
C ILE A 8 -1.58 2.85 6.71
N VAL A 9 -0.32 3.20 6.92
CA VAL A 9 0.40 2.91 8.17
C VAL A 9 -0.25 3.61 9.36
N GLU A 10 -0.61 4.89 9.22
CA GLU A 10 -1.30 5.62 10.29
C GLU A 10 -2.71 5.06 10.56
N ALA A 11 -3.44 4.64 9.52
CA ALA A 11 -4.73 4.00 9.69
C ALA A 11 -4.62 2.63 10.40
N LEU A 12 -3.57 1.85 10.12
CA LEU A 12 -3.28 0.61 10.84
C LEU A 12 -2.97 0.87 12.32
N LYS A 13 -2.20 1.90 12.64
CA LYS A 13 -1.92 2.32 14.03
C LYS A 13 -3.21 2.72 14.77
N ALA A 14 -4.13 3.39 14.09
CA ALA A 14 -5.43 3.77 14.64
C ALA A 14 -6.37 2.58 14.90
N ALA A 15 -6.06 1.39 14.35
CA ALA A 15 -6.84 0.17 14.48
C ALA A 15 -6.06 -0.91 15.27
N PRO A 16 -5.89 -0.77 16.60
CA PRO A 16 -5.17 -1.79 17.39
C PRO A 16 -5.91 -3.13 17.35
N GLY A 17 -5.15 -4.23 17.31
CA GLY A 17 -5.71 -5.58 17.14
C GLY A 17 -6.08 -5.92 15.70
N ASN A 18 -5.62 -5.14 14.70
CA ASN A 18 -5.87 -5.39 13.27
C ASN A 18 -5.28 -6.69 12.72
N GLY A 19 -4.41 -7.40 13.46
CA GLY A 19 -3.84 -8.67 13.03
C GLY A 19 -2.90 -8.59 11.81
N ALA A 20 -2.56 -7.38 11.34
CA ALA A 20 -1.63 -7.21 10.22
C ALA A 20 -0.24 -7.72 10.61
N ASN A 21 0.39 -8.44 9.68
CA ASN A 21 1.75 -8.94 9.87
C ASN A 21 2.71 -7.74 9.99
N PRO A 22 3.53 -7.66 11.05
CA PRO A 22 4.49 -6.56 11.22
C PRO A 22 5.41 -6.34 10.03
N ASN A 23 5.79 -7.41 9.31
CA ASN A 23 6.65 -7.31 8.13
C ASN A 23 5.93 -6.65 6.94
N ASP A 24 4.63 -6.87 6.76
CA ASP A 24 3.84 -6.19 5.73
C ASP A 24 3.71 -4.71 6.07
N VAL A 25 3.46 -4.38 7.34
CA VAL A 25 3.41 -2.98 7.81
C VAL A 25 4.75 -2.27 7.64
N GLU A 26 5.85 -2.94 7.97
CA GLU A 26 7.21 -2.45 7.78
C GLU A 26 7.52 -2.20 6.30
N THR A 27 7.11 -3.13 5.42
CA THR A 27 7.27 -3.02 3.97
C THR A 27 6.53 -1.79 3.45
N ILE A 28 5.28 -1.58 3.86
CA ILE A 28 4.49 -0.40 3.47
C ILE A 28 5.13 0.88 3.99
N ARG A 29 5.64 0.89 5.24
CA ARG A 29 6.34 2.05 5.81
C ARG A 29 7.60 2.39 5.04
N PHE A 30 8.48 1.41 4.84
CA PHE A 30 9.74 1.56 4.13
C PHE A 30 9.53 2.14 2.72
N TYR A 31 8.60 1.57 1.95
CA TYR A 31 8.28 2.09 0.63
C TYR A 31 7.52 3.42 0.68
N GLY A 32 6.79 3.70 1.77
CA GLY A 32 6.21 5.02 2.03
C GLY A 32 7.25 6.13 2.17
N GLU A 33 8.43 5.82 2.72
CA GLU A 33 9.56 6.76 2.82
C GLU A 33 10.21 7.03 1.45
N LEU A 34 10.22 6.03 0.56
CA LEU A 34 10.78 6.16 -0.80
C LEU A 34 9.81 6.82 -1.80
N GLY A 35 8.50 6.72 -1.58
CA GLY A 35 7.51 7.41 -2.39
C GLY A 35 7.52 7.01 -3.87
N ASN A 36 7.90 7.92 -4.77
CA ASN A 36 7.94 7.64 -6.21
C ASN A 36 9.29 7.03 -6.65
N ASP A 37 10.28 6.96 -5.75
CA ASP A 37 11.61 6.38 -6.04
C ASP A 37 11.63 4.85 -5.85
N ILE A 38 10.47 4.23 -5.63
CA ILE A 38 10.35 2.78 -5.49
C ILE A 38 10.67 2.13 -6.85
N PRO A 39 11.62 1.17 -6.90
CA PRO A 39 11.88 0.44 -8.14
C PRO A 39 10.61 -0.30 -8.58
N SER A 40 10.25 -0.21 -9.87
CA SER A 40 9.05 -0.85 -10.42
C SER A 40 9.02 -2.37 -10.18
N SER A 41 10.19 -3.02 -10.09
CA SER A 41 10.32 -4.44 -9.73
C SER A 41 9.87 -4.79 -8.31
N GLN A 42 9.79 -3.81 -7.41
CA GLN A 42 9.34 -3.99 -6.03
C GLN A 42 7.86 -3.67 -5.83
N LEU A 43 7.23 -2.97 -6.76
CA LEU A 43 5.81 -2.60 -6.68
C LEU A 43 4.86 -3.80 -6.53
N PRO A 44 5.07 -4.97 -7.18
CA PRO A 44 4.26 -6.16 -6.93
C PRO A 44 4.35 -6.66 -5.47
N ASN A 45 5.53 -6.62 -4.86
CA ASN A 45 5.71 -7.00 -3.45
C ASN A 45 4.97 -6.03 -2.52
N LEU A 46 5.00 -4.74 -2.83
CA LEU A 46 4.25 -3.73 -2.09
C LEU A 46 2.73 -3.94 -2.20
N LEU A 47 2.21 -4.28 -3.38
CA LEU A 47 0.78 -4.61 -3.55
C LEU A 47 0.35 -5.80 -2.67
N VAL A 48 1.19 -6.84 -2.60
CA VAL A 48 0.94 -8.00 -1.74
C VAL A 48 0.89 -7.60 -0.26
N ALA A 49 1.86 -6.81 0.21
CA ALA A 49 1.88 -6.32 1.59
C ALA A 49 0.62 -5.50 1.93
N ILE A 50 0.21 -4.59 1.03
CA ILE A 50 -1.03 -3.81 1.18
C ILE A 50 -2.25 -4.73 1.25
N ALA A 51 -2.34 -5.74 0.38
CA ALA A 51 -3.45 -6.68 0.36
C ALA A 51 -3.55 -7.50 1.65
N HIS A 52 -2.42 -8.02 2.15
CA HIS A 52 -2.37 -8.76 3.41
C HIS A 52 -2.80 -7.91 4.60
N ALA A 53 -2.24 -6.70 4.74
CA ALA A 53 -2.59 -5.79 5.83
C ALA A 53 -4.07 -5.38 5.78
N THR A 54 -4.59 -5.10 4.59
CA THR A 54 -6.00 -4.72 4.37
C THR A 54 -6.95 -5.87 4.69
N ARG A 55 -6.57 -7.11 4.33
CA ARG A 55 -7.34 -8.30 4.67
C ARG A 55 -7.40 -8.50 6.18
N ALA A 56 -6.25 -8.48 6.85
CA ALA A 56 -6.16 -8.71 8.29
C ALA A 56 -7.04 -7.72 9.07
N VAL A 57 -6.94 -6.42 8.77
CA VAL A 57 -7.78 -5.41 9.44
C VAL A 57 -9.27 -5.58 9.14
N SER A 58 -9.63 -6.15 7.99
CA SER A 58 -11.02 -6.37 7.59
C SER A 58 -11.69 -7.58 8.27
N GLU A 59 -10.90 -8.53 8.78
CA GLU A 59 -11.40 -9.73 9.46
C GLU A 59 -11.87 -9.44 10.91
N ASN A 60 -11.41 -8.34 11.51
CA ASN A 60 -11.86 -7.86 12.82
C ASN A 60 -12.80 -6.65 12.66
N ALA A 61 -14.04 -6.75 13.13
CA ALA A 61 -15.06 -5.71 12.94
C ALA A 61 -14.68 -4.35 13.57
N ASP A 62 -14.11 -4.35 14.77
CA ASP A 62 -13.69 -3.13 15.47
C ASP A 62 -12.49 -2.49 14.79
N ALA A 63 -11.50 -3.31 14.41
CA ALA A 63 -10.32 -2.85 13.69
C ALA A 63 -10.70 -2.29 12.32
N LYS A 64 -11.59 -2.97 11.58
CA LYS A 64 -12.15 -2.50 10.31
C LYS A 64 -12.85 -1.16 10.46
N SER A 65 -13.67 -0.99 11.49
CA SER A 65 -14.38 0.26 11.78
C SER A 65 -13.39 1.41 12.03
N ARG A 66 -12.39 1.20 12.88
CA ARG A 66 -11.35 2.20 13.19
C ARG A 66 -10.47 2.53 11.98
N PHE A 67 -10.07 1.52 11.21
CA PHE A 67 -9.31 1.69 9.99
C PHE A 67 -10.09 2.50 8.95
N SER A 68 -11.39 2.22 8.80
CA SER A 68 -12.30 3.00 7.94
C SER A 68 -12.43 4.45 8.41
N ALA A 69 -12.61 4.68 9.72
CA ALA A 69 -12.70 6.02 10.30
C ALA A 69 -11.41 6.84 10.08
N ALA A 70 -10.25 6.17 10.04
CA ALA A 70 -8.96 6.76 9.71
C ALA A 70 -8.70 6.88 8.19
N LYS A 71 -9.73 6.70 7.34
CA LYS A 71 -9.65 6.71 5.86
C LYS A 71 -8.74 5.63 5.26
N GLY A 72 -8.43 4.57 6.01
CA GLY A 72 -7.50 3.52 5.59
C GLY A 72 -7.85 2.90 4.22
N PHE A 73 -9.12 2.59 3.98
CA PHE A 73 -9.55 2.03 2.68
C PHE A 73 -9.40 3.01 1.51
N ALA A 74 -9.55 4.32 1.75
CA ALA A 74 -9.31 5.32 0.73
C ALA A 74 -7.81 5.39 0.38
N TYR A 75 -6.94 5.37 1.39
CA TYR A 75 -5.50 5.33 1.16
C TYR A 75 -5.05 4.05 0.45
N VAL A 76 -5.64 2.89 0.77
CA VAL A 76 -5.38 1.63 0.05
C VAL A 76 -5.71 1.78 -1.43
N LYS A 77 -6.88 2.32 -1.77
CA LYS A 77 -7.30 2.53 -3.16
C LYS A 77 -6.37 3.49 -3.90
N GLU A 78 -6.04 4.63 -3.28
CA GLU A 78 -5.15 5.63 -3.88
C GLU A 78 -3.73 5.07 -4.09
N ALA A 79 -3.22 4.28 -3.12
CA ALA A 79 -1.93 3.61 -3.25
C ALA A 79 -1.93 2.59 -4.40
N GLN A 80 -2.96 1.75 -4.49
CA GLN A 80 -3.09 0.76 -5.57
C GLN A 80 -3.13 1.42 -6.94
N ASN A 81 -3.93 2.48 -7.11
CA ASN A 81 -3.98 3.24 -8.36
C ASN A 81 -2.60 3.81 -8.73
N ALA A 82 -1.94 4.51 -7.80
CA ALA A 82 -0.62 5.08 -8.06
C ALA A 82 0.43 4.01 -8.42
N ILE A 83 0.36 2.84 -7.80
CA ILE A 83 1.24 1.71 -8.11
C ILE A 83 0.98 1.19 -9.53
N MET A 84 -0.29 1.01 -9.91
CA MET A 84 -0.65 0.56 -11.25
C MET A 84 -0.22 1.56 -12.32
N ASP A 85 -0.46 2.85 -12.11
CA ASP A 85 -0.01 3.91 -13.02
C ASP A 85 1.52 3.86 -13.24
N THR A 86 2.29 3.65 -12.17
CA THR A 86 3.76 3.54 -12.25
C THR A 86 4.20 2.28 -13.02
N LEU A 87 3.47 1.17 -12.87
CA LEU A 87 3.76 -0.08 -13.60
C LEU A 87 3.46 0.06 -15.09
N ASP A 88 2.36 0.74 -15.44
CA ASP A 88 1.98 1.00 -16.82
C ASP A 88 3.02 1.90 -17.51
N GLU A 89 3.43 3.01 -16.89
CA GLU A 89 4.51 3.88 -17.39
C GLU A 89 5.83 3.10 -17.62
N ALA A 90 6.21 2.25 -16.66
CA ALA A 90 7.42 1.43 -16.78
C ALA A 90 7.32 0.40 -17.92
N SER A 91 6.12 -0.15 -18.16
CA SER A 91 5.85 -1.08 -19.26
C SER A 91 5.97 -0.37 -20.62
N GLU A 92 5.37 0.81 -20.76
CA GLU A 92 5.42 1.61 -21.99
C GLU A 92 6.87 1.99 -22.35
N ALA A 93 7.66 2.45 -21.38
CA ALA A 93 9.07 2.79 -21.59
C ALA A 93 9.92 1.58 -22.03
N LEU A 94 9.60 0.37 -21.54
CA LEU A 94 10.27 -0.86 -21.97
C LEU A 94 9.91 -1.25 -23.40
N VAL A 95 8.68 -1.00 -23.83
CA VAL A 95 8.24 -1.23 -25.22
C VAL A 95 8.94 -0.26 -26.16
N GLU A 96 8.98 1.03 -25.83
CA GLU A 96 9.64 2.06 -26.65
C GLU A 96 11.13 1.77 -26.83
N LYS A 97 11.82 1.30 -25.78
CA LYS A 97 13.25 0.94 -25.87
C LYS A 97 13.54 -0.30 -26.74
N ARG A 98 12.52 -1.11 -27.04
CA ARG A 98 12.63 -2.36 -27.81
C ARG A 98 12.13 -2.24 -29.26
N GLY A 99 11.39 -1.18 -29.58
CA GLY A 99 10.94 -0.84 -30.94
C GLY A 99 11.95 0.02 -31.68
#